data_AF-A0A2D7RA50-F1
#
_entry.id   AF-A0A2D7RA50-F1
#
_cell.length_a   1.000
_cell.length_b   1.000
_cell.length_c   1.000
_cell.angle_alpha   90.00
_cell.angle_beta   90.00
_cell.angle_gamma   90.00
#
_symmetry.space_group_name_H-M   'P 1'
#
loop_
_entity.id
_entity.type
_entity.pdbx_description
1 polymer ?
#
loop_
_entity_poly.entity_id
_entity_poly.type
_entity_poly.pdbx_seq_one_letter_code
_entity_poly.pdbx_strand_id
1 'polypeptide(L)'
;MKNISIAFLTIVFASFAFSSEMFRTNNIHKWGYAKDNLVLILKNGDQLLIAPKNCSKPKFPDFMKNFIEVELKIHGKKFHEGTSFSLVGQDNNGETRVKCEVKNIFA
;
A
#
# COMPACT_ATOMS: atom_id res chain seq x y z
N MET A 1 8.35 -29.92 -48.49
CA MET A 1 9.36 -28.97 -47.99
C MET A 1 8.65 -27.94 -47.15
N LYS A 2 9.28 -27.56 -46.03
CA LYS A 2 8.86 -26.51 -45.08
C LYS A 2 8.36 -25.26 -45.80
N ASN A 3 7.40 -24.55 -45.21
CA ASN A 3 7.59 -23.15 -44.84
C ASN A 3 6.53 -22.76 -43.80
N ILE A 4 7.03 -22.55 -42.58
CA ILE A 4 6.33 -22.00 -41.43
C ILE A 4 6.33 -20.49 -41.64
N SER A 5 5.16 -19.88 -41.87
CA SER A 5 5.05 -18.42 -41.80
C SER A 5 4.80 -18.02 -40.35
N ILE A 6 5.86 -17.44 -39.80
CA ILE A 6 6.01 -16.96 -38.43
C ILE A 6 5.09 -15.75 -38.19
N ALA A 7 4.48 -15.73 -37.01
CA ALA A 7 3.54 -14.75 -36.50
C ALA A 7 4.12 -13.33 -36.39
N PHE A 8 3.25 -12.32 -36.49
CA PHE A 8 3.48 -10.98 -35.96
C PHE A 8 2.35 -10.63 -35.00
N LEU A 9 2.50 -11.03 -33.73
CA LEU A 9 1.61 -10.64 -32.65
C LEU A 9 2.13 -9.31 -32.08
N THR A 10 1.54 -8.19 -32.49
CA THR A 10 1.85 -6.87 -31.94
C THR A 10 1.32 -6.77 -30.52
N ILE A 11 2.21 -6.89 -29.54
CA ILE A 11 1.89 -6.59 -28.14
C ILE A 11 1.82 -5.06 -28.04
N VAL A 12 0.60 -4.51 -28.02
CA VAL A 12 0.39 -3.12 -27.61
C VAL A 12 0.62 -3.09 -26.10
N PHE A 13 1.84 -2.75 -25.68
CA PHE A 13 2.11 -2.37 -24.30
C PHE A 13 1.35 -1.05 -24.05
N ALA A 14 0.13 -1.16 -23.54
CA ALA A 14 -0.52 -0.04 -22.87
C ALA A 14 0.36 0.29 -21.64
N SER A 15 1.24 1.26 -21.79
CA SER A 15 1.96 1.85 -20.67
C SER A 15 0.90 2.57 -19.83
N PHE A 16 0.36 1.87 -18.83
CA PHE A 16 -0.36 2.51 -17.75
C PHE A 16 0.68 3.34 -16.98
N ALA A 17 0.91 4.56 -17.43
CA ALA A 17 1.53 5.60 -16.62
C ALA A 17 0.51 5.94 -15.52
N PHE A 18 0.50 5.15 -14.45
CA PHE A 18 -0.15 5.52 -13.21
C PHE A 18 0.54 6.78 -12.73
N SER A 19 -0.10 7.94 -12.91
CA SER A 19 0.29 9.14 -12.19
C SER A 19 0.34 8.78 -10.71
N SER A 20 1.45 9.07 -10.05
CA SER A 20 1.56 8.91 -8.60
C SER A 20 0.56 9.86 -7.93
N GLU A 21 -0.68 9.41 -7.76
CA GLU A 21 -1.75 10.22 -7.20
C GLU A 21 -1.38 10.59 -5.77
N MET A 22 -1.15 11.88 -5.56
CA MET A 22 -0.80 12.45 -4.28
C MET A 22 -2.09 12.96 -3.64
N PHE A 23 -2.48 12.39 -2.50
CA PHE A 23 -3.72 12.77 -1.81
C PHE A 23 -3.44 13.32 -0.41
N ARG A 24 -4.39 14.09 0.14
CA ARG A 24 -4.25 14.69 1.48
C ARG A 24 -4.64 13.69 2.56
N THR A 25 -3.83 13.56 3.60
CA THR A 25 -4.06 12.63 4.72
C THR A 25 -5.38 12.89 5.45
N ASN A 26 -5.82 14.16 5.51
CA ASN A 26 -7.10 14.54 6.14
C ASN A 26 -8.35 14.09 5.38
N ASN A 27 -8.19 13.55 4.17
CA ASN A 27 -9.27 12.94 3.39
C ASN A 27 -9.48 11.45 3.75
N ILE A 28 -8.58 10.84 4.53
CA ILE A 28 -8.75 9.47 5.00
C ILE A 28 -9.84 9.46 6.08
N HIS A 29 -10.86 8.62 5.88
CA HIS A 29 -11.95 8.41 6.82
C HIS A 29 -11.69 7.23 7.75
N LYS A 30 -11.25 6.09 7.19
CA LYS A 30 -10.90 4.88 7.92
C LYS A 30 -9.83 4.11 7.15
N TRP A 31 -9.24 3.13 7.80
CA TRP A 31 -8.24 2.28 7.17
C TRP A 31 -8.40 0.83 7.60
N GLY A 32 -7.77 -0.08 6.88
CA GLY A 32 -7.72 -1.50 7.18
C GLY A 32 -6.53 -2.16 6.51
N TYR A 33 -6.53 -3.49 6.51
CA TYR A 33 -5.47 -4.28 5.89
C TYR A 33 -6.07 -5.51 5.20
N ALA A 34 -5.69 -5.72 3.94
CA ALA A 34 -6.15 -6.85 3.15
C ALA A 34 -5.11 -7.23 2.08
N LYS A 35 -4.87 -8.53 1.89
CA LYS A 35 -3.99 -9.08 0.85
C LYS A 35 -2.64 -8.35 0.77
N ASP A 36 -1.95 -8.21 1.90
CA ASP A 36 -0.64 -7.53 2.00
C ASP A 36 -0.62 -6.03 1.69
N ASN A 37 -1.79 -5.39 1.57
CA ASN A 37 -1.93 -3.96 1.35
C ASN A 37 -2.61 -3.27 2.52
N LEU A 38 -2.13 -2.07 2.86
CA LEU A 38 -2.88 -1.14 3.70
C LEU A 38 -4.00 -0.54 2.84
N VAL A 39 -5.24 -0.66 3.31
CA VAL A 39 -6.42 -0.15 2.61
C VAL A 39 -6.82 1.16 3.26
N LEU A 40 -6.84 2.25 2.51
CA LEU A 40 -7.29 3.56 2.98
C LEU A 40 -8.64 3.87 2.35
N ILE A 41 -9.64 4.18 3.17
CA ILE A 41 -10.98 4.53 2.72
C ILE A 41 -11.13 6.03 2.90
N LEU A 42 -11.33 6.73 1.79
CA LEU A 42 -11.46 8.18 1.74
C LEU A 42 -12.87 8.63 2.16
N LYS A 43 -13.01 9.91 2.52
CA LYS A 43 -14.29 10.52 2.93
C LYS A 43 -15.37 10.49 1.84
N ASN A 44 -14.97 10.45 0.57
CA ASN A 44 -15.88 10.33 -0.57
C ASN A 44 -16.31 8.87 -0.84
N GLY A 45 -15.76 7.89 -0.11
CA GLY A 45 -16.06 6.46 -0.26
C GLY A 45 -15.03 5.68 -1.08
N ASP A 46 -14.11 6.37 -1.77
CA ASP A 46 -13.08 5.72 -2.58
C ASP A 46 -12.11 4.92 -1.72
N GLN A 47 -11.51 3.89 -2.31
CA GLN A 47 -10.55 3.01 -1.66
C GLN A 47 -9.20 3.11 -2.35
N LEU A 48 -8.14 3.23 -1.55
CA LEU A 48 -6.76 3.21 -2.03
C LEU A 48 -6.04 2.02 -1.40
N LEU A 49 -5.39 1.22 -2.23
CA LEU A 49 -4.55 0.11 -1.81
C LEU A 49 -3.09 0.57 -1.80
N ILE A 50 -2.45 0.40 -0.65
CA ILE A 50 -1.09 0.87 -0.41
C ILE A 50 -0.19 -0.34 -0.18
N ALA A 51 0.75 -0.55 -1.10
CA ALA A 51 1.77 -1.57 -0.95
C ALA A 51 2.90 -1.05 -0.04
N PRO A 52 3.20 -1.69 1.10
CA PRO A 52 4.32 -1.30 1.95
C PRO A 52 5.69 -1.75 1.38
N LYS A 53 6.75 -0.96 1.62
CA LYS A 53 8.17 -1.34 1.47
C LYS A 53 9.00 -0.88 2.67
N ASN A 54 10.25 -1.35 2.74
CA ASN A 54 11.26 -0.90 3.70
C ASN A 54 10.80 -0.93 5.17
N CYS A 55 10.03 -1.96 5.55
CA CYS A 55 9.48 -2.05 6.90
C CYS A 55 10.54 -2.44 7.95
N SER A 56 10.56 -1.76 9.11
CA SER A 56 11.58 -1.89 10.16
C SER A 56 11.59 -3.22 10.93
N LYS A 57 10.55 -4.04 10.77
CA LYS A 57 10.44 -5.37 11.38
C LYS A 57 9.97 -6.35 10.31
N PRO A 58 10.46 -7.60 10.29
CA PRO A 58 10.04 -8.56 9.29
C PRO A 58 8.58 -8.94 9.51
N LYS A 59 7.84 -8.92 8.39
CA LYS A 59 6.43 -9.28 8.17
C LYS A 59 5.40 -8.35 8.84
N PHE A 60 5.14 -7.23 8.18
CA PHE A 60 3.90 -6.45 8.27
C PHE A 60 2.61 -7.31 8.42
N PRO A 61 2.45 -8.44 7.71
CA PRO A 61 1.30 -9.34 7.91
C PRO A 61 1.27 -10.00 9.30
N ASP A 62 2.43 -10.33 9.86
CA ASP A 62 2.53 -10.96 11.19
C ASP A 62 2.24 -9.94 12.28
N PHE A 63 2.68 -8.69 12.09
CA PHE A 63 2.29 -7.58 12.96
C PHE A 63 0.76 -7.44 13.01
N MET A 64 0.08 -7.40 11.86
CA MET A 64 -1.39 -7.24 11.82
C MET A 64 -2.17 -8.37 12.51
N LYS A 65 -1.58 -9.56 12.72
CA LYS A 65 -2.24 -10.70 13.38
C LYS A 65 -2.12 -10.68 14.90
N ASN A 66 -1.15 -9.96 15.45
CA ASN A 66 -0.76 -10.09 16.86
C ASN A 66 -1.34 -8.99 17.77
N PHE A 67 -1.98 -7.95 17.22
CA PHE A 67 -2.50 -6.83 17.99
C PHE A 67 -4.02 -6.71 17.89
N ILE A 68 -4.66 -6.43 19.04
CA ILE A 68 -6.12 -6.23 19.15
C ILE A 68 -6.51 -4.89 18.53
N GLU A 69 -5.70 -3.86 18.79
CA GLU A 69 -5.86 -2.54 18.23
C GLU A 69 -4.54 -2.10 17.59
N VAL A 70 -4.64 -1.59 16.37
CA VAL A 70 -3.53 -1.02 15.63
C VAL A 70 -3.91 0.40 15.25
N GLU A 71 -3.00 1.35 15.44
CA GLU A 71 -3.11 2.73 15.01
C GLU A 71 -2.22 2.98 13.78
N LEU A 72 -2.75 3.67 12.77
CA LEU A 72 -1.99 4.12 11.60
C LEU A 72 -1.53 5.56 11.79
N LYS A 73 -0.22 5.79 11.77
CA LYS A 73 0.41 7.12 11.82
C LYS A 73 1.05 7.43 10.48
N ILE A 74 0.54 8.45 9.80
CA ILE A 74 1.09 8.93 8.52
C ILE A 74 1.97 10.16 8.80
N HIS A 75 3.24 10.09 8.42
CA HIS A 75 4.21 11.17 8.67
C HIS A 75 4.24 12.14 7.49
N GLY A 76 3.12 12.83 7.26
CA GLY A 76 2.99 13.75 6.15
C GLY A 76 1.58 14.32 6.00
N LYS A 77 1.48 15.52 5.41
CA LYS A 77 0.20 16.12 5.02
C LYS A 77 -0.37 15.52 3.73
N LYS A 78 0.51 14.88 2.96
CA LYS A 78 0.19 14.24 1.69
C LYS A 78 0.72 12.81 1.71
N PHE A 79 0.04 11.95 0.98
CA PHE A 79 0.38 10.55 0.83
C PHE A 79 0.61 10.25 -0.64
N HIS A 80 1.78 9.68 -0.94
CA HIS A 80 2.28 9.35 -2.27
C HIS A 80 3.37 8.27 -2.14
N GLU A 81 3.89 7.74 -3.25
CA GLU A 81 5.04 6.83 -3.22
C GLU A 81 6.22 7.45 -2.43
N GLY A 82 6.84 6.66 -1.55
CA GLY A 82 7.92 7.08 -0.67
C GLY A 82 7.47 7.75 0.62
N THR A 83 6.17 8.04 0.80
CA THR A 83 5.68 8.58 2.08
C THR A 83 5.92 7.58 3.20
N SER A 84 6.51 8.04 4.31
CA SER A 84 6.68 7.22 5.51
C SER A 84 5.38 7.14 6.32
N PHE A 85 5.07 5.94 6.80
CA PHE A 85 4.00 5.72 7.75
C PHE A 85 4.44 4.73 8.83
N SER A 86 3.67 4.63 9.90
CA SER A 86 3.91 3.69 10.98
C SER A 86 2.61 3.04 11.41
N LEU A 87 2.69 1.76 11.75
CA LEU A 87 1.66 1.08 12.50
C LEU A 87 2.11 0.94 13.95
N VAL A 88 1.20 1.24 14.87
CA VAL A 88 1.44 1.17 16.31
C VAL A 88 0.44 0.19 16.90
N GLY A 89 0.92 -0.95 17.38
CA GLY A 89 0.12 -2.00 17.99
C GLY A 89 0.32 -1.97 19.49
N GLN A 90 -0.76 -2.10 20.24
CA GLN A 90 -0.74 -2.22 21.69
C GLN A 90 -1.18 -3.62 22.09
N ASP A 91 -0.36 -4.31 22.89
CA ASP A 91 -0.70 -5.60 23.50
C ASP A 91 -0.34 -5.60 25.00
N ASN A 92 -0.49 -6.76 25.66
CA ASN A 92 -0.16 -6.92 27.07
C ASN A 92 1.35 -6.75 27.38
N ASN A 93 2.22 -6.73 26.36
CA ASN A 93 3.66 -6.56 26.48
C ASN A 93 4.12 -5.13 26.13
N GLY A 94 3.21 -4.24 25.71
CA GLY A 94 3.43 -2.82 25.48
C GLY A 94 3.27 -2.37 24.02
N GLU A 95 3.84 -1.20 23.70
CA GLU A 95 3.75 -0.61 22.36
C GLU A 95 4.78 -1.26 21.40
N THR A 96 4.31 -1.82 20.30
CA THR A 96 5.16 -2.19 19.17
C THR A 96 4.92 -1.27 17.99
N ARG A 97 6.00 -0.71 17.42
CA ARG A 97 5.94 0.18 16.25
C ARG A 97 6.63 -0.43 15.03
N VAL A 98 5.93 -0.48 13.91
CA VAL A 98 6.49 -0.83 12.60
C VAL A 98 6.47 0.39 11.70
N LYS A 99 7.66 0.85 11.28
CA LYS A 99 7.80 1.94 10.30
C LYS A 99 7.91 1.33 8.91
N CYS A 100 7.21 1.90 7.93
CA CYS A 100 7.24 1.48 6.52
C CYS A 100 7.22 2.71 5.60
N GLU A 101 7.48 2.46 4.32
CA GLU A 101 7.33 3.44 3.24
C GLU A 101 6.30 2.94 2.22
N VAL A 102 5.63 3.87 1.53
CA VAL A 102 4.75 3.53 0.41
C VAL A 102 5.58 3.10 -0.79
N LYS A 103 5.36 1.88 -1.29
CA LYS A 103 5.90 1.41 -2.56
C LYS A 103 5.07 1.89 -3.73
N ASN A 104 3.77 1.59 -3.71
CA ASN A 104 2.82 1.90 -4.78
C ASN A 104 1.45 2.20 -4.17
N ILE A 105 0.64 2.93 -4.92
CA ILE A 105 -0.74 3.26 -4.62
C ILE A 105 -1.58 2.77 -5.79
N PHE A 106 -2.63 2.01 -5.51
CA PHE A 106 -3.61 1.58 -6.50
C PHE A 106 -4.98 2.17 -6.10
N ALA A 107 -5.66 2.80 -7.05
CA ALA A 107 -7.00 3.35 -6.92
C ALA A 107 -8.02 2.47 -7.66
#